data_AF-A0A0N5D927-F1
#
_entry.id   AF-A0A0N5D927-F1
#
_cell.length_a   1.000
_cell.length_b   1.000
_cell.length_c   1.000
_cell.angle_alpha   90.00
_cell.angle_beta   90.00
_cell.angle_gamma   90.00
#
_symmetry.space_group_name_H-M   'P 1'
#
loop_
_entity.id
_entity.type
_entity.pdbx_description
1 polymer ?
#
loop_
_entity_poly.entity_id
_entity_poly.type
_entity_poly.pdbx_seq_one_letter_code
_entity_poly.pdbx_strand_id
1 'polypeptide(L)'
;MVVTELELIIGEIEEKIGRGVNKDEKKIDNSNKISFIRSEVELSEMLDDICEKSSEWSAVIHPRTGKGIYARRATLKLKQVPNRLTLYQFKEACHDFLHFYEDKLIAFSRQKSKEPVRQFCHETIKVCTSIDVSGMTDEESGKSMILSDEEKDKEVKKALRQMEKKRKEYSEL
;
A
#
# COMPACT_ATOMS: atom_id res chain seq x y z
N MET A 1 -7.49 3.84 -1.22
CA MET A 1 -6.81 3.59 0.06
C MET A 1 -7.26 2.27 0.65
N VAL A 2 -8.45 2.17 1.27
CA VAL A 2 -8.89 0.99 2.04
C VAL A 2 -8.70 -0.32 1.28
N VAL A 3 -9.32 -0.45 0.09
CA VAL A 3 -9.21 -1.64 -0.76
C VAL A 3 -7.75 -1.97 -1.13
N THR A 4 -6.94 -0.94 -1.36
CA THR A 4 -5.53 -1.10 -1.71
C THR A 4 -4.72 -1.61 -0.52
N GLU A 5 -4.91 -1.03 0.67
CA GLU A 5 -4.21 -1.46 1.88
C GLU A 5 -4.58 -2.88 2.27
N LEU A 6 -5.86 -3.25 2.17
CA LEU A 6 -6.32 -4.61 2.46
C LEU A 6 -5.61 -5.63 1.55
N GLU A 7 -5.59 -5.41 0.23
CA GLU A 7 -4.91 -6.34 -0.70
C GLU A 7 -3.38 -6.34 -0.54
N LEU A 8 -2.78 -5.24 -0.09
CA LEU A 8 -1.36 -5.22 0.28
C LEU A 8 -1.08 -6.10 1.50
N ILE A 9 -1.88 -5.97 2.56
CA ILE A 9 -1.75 -6.78 3.78
C ILE A 9 -1.93 -8.27 3.43
N ILE A 10 -2.99 -8.61 2.70
CA ILE A 10 -3.23 -9.99 2.26
C ILE A 10 -2.04 -10.50 1.43
N GLY A 11 -1.55 -9.71 0.48
CA GLY A 11 -0.40 -10.05 -0.36
C GLY A 11 0.88 -10.31 0.44
N GLU A 12 1.19 -9.49 1.44
CA GLU A 12 2.34 -9.68 2.32
C GLU A 12 2.25 -10.97 3.13
N ILE A 13 1.07 -11.32 3.63
CA ILE A 13 0.85 -12.56 4.40
C ILE A 13 0.90 -13.78 3.47
N GLU A 14 0.24 -13.72 2.30
CA GLU A 14 0.32 -14.75 1.26
C GLU A 14 1.80 -15.03 0.87
N GLU A 15 2.61 -13.97 0.69
CA GLU A 15 4.03 -14.10 0.37
C GLU A 15 4.86 -14.67 1.53
N LYS A 16 4.58 -14.27 2.78
CA LYS A 16 5.24 -14.84 3.98
C LYS A 16 4.97 -16.33 4.12
N ILE A 17 3.73 -16.76 3.89
CA ILE A 17 3.35 -18.18 3.89
C ILE A 17 4.06 -18.92 2.75
N GLY A 18 4.15 -18.31 1.56
CA GLY A 18 4.91 -18.85 0.45
C GLY A 18 6.42 -18.99 0.72
N ARG A 19 7.02 -18.04 1.46
CA ARG A 19 8.46 -18.03 1.81
C ARG A 19 8.83 -18.93 3.00
N GLY A 20 7.90 -19.17 3.92
CA GLY A 20 8.06 -20.12 5.04
C GLY A 20 8.25 -21.59 4.61
N VAL A 21 8.15 -21.88 3.31
CA VAL A 21 8.30 -23.22 2.70
C VAL A 21 9.76 -23.71 2.67
N ASN A 22 10.76 -22.83 2.86
CA ASN A 22 12.17 -23.20 2.67
C ASN A 22 12.94 -23.63 3.93
N LYS A 23 12.30 -23.71 5.10
CA LYS A 23 12.94 -24.25 6.31
C LYS A 23 11.93 -25.12 7.04
N ASP A 24 12.11 -26.43 6.88
CA ASP A 24 11.66 -27.49 7.77
C ASP A 24 10.24 -27.34 8.35
N GLU A 25 9.28 -28.07 7.77
CA GLU A 25 8.20 -28.80 8.45
C GLU A 25 6.91 -28.83 7.60
N LYS A 26 6.40 -30.06 7.43
CA LYS A 26 5.04 -30.48 7.02
C LYS A 26 4.28 -29.53 6.07
N LYS A 27 3.96 -30.08 4.88
CA LYS A 27 2.84 -29.70 3.98
C LYS A 27 1.51 -29.62 4.77
N ILE A 28 1.32 -28.61 5.60
CA ILE A 28 0.00 -28.17 6.03
C ILE A 28 -0.56 -27.43 4.83
N ASP A 29 -1.70 -27.91 4.36
CA ASP A 29 -2.35 -27.52 3.11
C ASP A 29 -2.41 -26.00 2.92
N ASN A 30 -1.54 -25.47 2.06
CA ASN A 30 -1.41 -24.04 1.78
C ASN A 30 -2.72 -23.43 1.28
N SER A 31 -3.56 -24.23 0.61
CA SER A 31 -4.91 -23.81 0.20
C SER A 31 -5.76 -23.43 1.41
N ASN A 32 -5.66 -24.20 2.51
CA ASN A 32 -6.40 -23.92 3.74
C ASN A 32 -5.87 -22.69 4.47
N LYS A 33 -4.55 -22.44 4.44
CA LYS A 33 -3.97 -21.21 5.03
C LYS A 33 -4.33 -19.95 4.23
N ILE A 34 -4.27 -20.01 2.90
CA ILE A 34 -4.68 -18.88 2.04
C ILE A 34 -6.19 -18.62 2.16
N SER A 35 -7.00 -19.69 2.20
CA SER A 35 -8.43 -19.58 2.46
C SER A 35 -8.73 -19.02 3.85
N PHE A 36 -7.87 -19.26 4.84
CA PHE A 36 -8.02 -18.75 6.20
C PHE A 36 -7.74 -17.24 6.28
N ILE A 37 -6.71 -16.72 5.61
CA ILE A 37 -6.40 -15.27 5.57
C ILE A 37 -7.56 -14.48 4.95
N ARG A 38 -8.25 -15.08 3.98
CA ARG A 38 -9.43 -14.51 3.33
C ARG A 38 -10.74 -14.91 4.02
N SER A 39 -10.66 -15.45 5.24
CA SER A 39 -11.82 -15.69 6.09
C SER A 39 -12.37 -14.38 6.64
N GLU A 40 -13.65 -14.36 6.98
CA GLU A 40 -14.33 -13.17 7.49
C GLU A 40 -13.67 -12.58 8.74
N VAL A 41 -13.30 -13.43 9.70
CA VAL A 41 -12.68 -13.00 10.96
C VAL A 41 -11.35 -12.29 10.71
N GLU A 42 -10.44 -12.91 9.95
CA GLU A 42 -9.13 -12.33 9.62
C GLU A 42 -9.28 -11.04 8.80
N LEU A 43 -10.24 -11.00 7.87
CA LEU A 43 -10.49 -9.80 7.08
C LEU A 43 -11.02 -8.66 7.96
N SER A 44 -11.95 -8.91 8.88
CA SER A 44 -12.43 -7.90 9.83
C SER A 44 -11.29 -7.37 10.71
N GLU A 45 -10.46 -8.26 11.27
CA GLU A 45 -9.29 -7.83 12.07
C GLU A 45 -8.32 -6.98 11.26
N MET A 46 -8.08 -7.30 9.98
CA MET A 46 -7.25 -6.47 9.11
C MET A 46 -7.88 -5.11 8.84
N LEU A 47 -9.20 -5.01 8.74
CA LEU A 47 -9.91 -3.76 8.45
C LEU A 47 -9.84 -2.78 9.62
N ASP A 48 -9.81 -3.26 10.87
CA ASP A 48 -9.76 -2.42 12.08
C ASP A 48 -8.55 -1.45 12.08
N ASP A 49 -7.40 -1.92 11.59
CA ASP A 49 -6.15 -1.14 11.61
C ASP A 49 -5.90 -0.35 10.32
N ILE A 50 -6.67 -0.55 9.24
CA ILE A 50 -6.38 0.09 7.94
C ILE A 50 -6.46 1.61 8.03
N CYS A 51 -7.39 2.16 8.80
CA CYS A 51 -7.54 3.61 8.90
C CYS A 51 -6.39 4.28 9.65
N GLU A 52 -5.64 3.54 10.48
CA GLU A 52 -4.42 4.04 11.12
C GLU A 52 -3.30 4.30 10.09
N LYS A 53 -3.32 3.59 8.96
CA LYS A 53 -2.37 3.79 7.86
C LYS A 53 -2.64 5.05 7.02
N SER A 54 -3.71 5.80 7.31
CA SER A 54 -4.07 7.04 6.61
C SER A 54 -2.91 8.06 6.53
N SER A 55 -2.00 8.07 7.51
CA SER A 55 -0.80 8.93 7.50
C SER A 55 0.24 8.58 6.44
N GLU A 56 0.20 7.37 5.91
CA GLU A 56 1.09 6.96 4.83
C GLU A 56 0.60 7.40 3.46
N TRP A 57 -0.60 7.97 3.38
CA TRP A 57 -1.22 8.39 2.13
C TRP A 57 -1.21 9.92 1.98
N SER A 58 -1.27 10.37 0.73
CA SER A 58 -1.34 11.79 0.39
C SER A 58 -2.13 12.01 -0.90
N ALA A 59 -2.66 13.22 -1.05
CA ALA A 59 -3.30 13.65 -2.28
C ALA A 59 -2.25 14.06 -3.32
N VAL A 60 -2.35 13.47 -4.50
CA VAL A 60 -1.44 13.67 -5.63
C VAL A 60 -2.24 13.90 -6.90
N ILE A 61 -1.63 14.52 -7.90
CA ILE A 61 -2.27 14.67 -9.22
C ILE A 61 -1.92 13.45 -10.08
N HIS A 62 -2.94 12.76 -10.59
CA HIS A 62 -2.75 11.71 -11.57
C HIS A 62 -2.17 12.32 -12.86
N PRO A 63 -1.00 11.86 -13.36
CA PRO A 63 -0.30 12.51 -14.47
C PRO A 63 -1.09 12.48 -15.79
N ARG A 64 -1.77 11.36 -16.08
CA ARG A 64 -2.59 11.21 -17.29
C ARG A 64 -3.97 11.91 -17.24
N THR A 65 -4.69 11.77 -16.13
CA THR A 65 -6.08 12.27 -16.04
C THR A 65 -6.19 13.67 -15.46
N GLY A 66 -5.13 14.19 -14.83
CA GLY A 66 -5.12 15.49 -14.17
C GLY A 66 -5.97 15.57 -12.90
N LYS A 67 -6.63 14.47 -12.48
CA LYS A 67 -7.48 14.42 -11.29
C LYS A 67 -6.65 14.26 -10.03
N GLY A 68 -7.09 14.87 -8.94
CA GLY A 68 -6.55 14.60 -7.61
C GLY A 68 -6.95 13.20 -7.14
N ILE A 69 -5.97 12.35 -6.85
CA ILE A 69 -6.15 10.99 -6.34
C ILE A 69 -5.38 10.83 -5.02
N TYR A 70 -5.69 9.80 -4.25
CA TYR A 70 -4.92 9.43 -3.07
C TYR A 70 -3.98 8.29 -3.37
N ALA A 71 -2.73 8.43 -2.96
CA ALA A 71 -1.73 7.39 -3.11
C ALA A 71 -0.67 7.43 -2.00
N ARG A 72 0.02 6.30 -1.79
CA ARG A 72 0.98 6.14 -0.70
C ARG A 72 2.21 7.04 -0.92
N ARG A 73 2.63 7.75 0.13
CA ARG A 73 3.72 8.74 0.12
C ARG A 73 5.05 8.13 -0.30
N ALA A 74 5.34 6.92 0.16
CA ALA A 74 6.60 6.23 -0.09
C ALA A 74 6.79 5.80 -1.55
N THR A 75 5.71 5.74 -2.34
CA THR A 75 5.73 5.14 -3.68
C THR A 75 5.78 6.13 -4.83
N LEU A 76 5.81 7.45 -4.58
CA LEU A 76 5.50 8.41 -5.64
C LEU A 76 6.44 9.61 -5.70
N LYS A 77 7.03 9.82 -6.89
CA LYS A 77 7.59 11.13 -7.31
C LYS A 77 6.51 12.04 -7.91
N LEU A 78 5.28 11.93 -7.42
CA LEU A 78 4.17 12.71 -7.96
C LEU A 78 4.13 14.10 -7.33
N LYS A 79 3.65 15.07 -8.13
CA LYS A 79 3.36 16.42 -7.64
C LYS A 79 2.30 16.32 -6.55
N GLN A 80 2.73 16.53 -5.31
CA GLN A 80 1.82 16.61 -4.17
C GLN A 80 0.94 17.85 -4.33
N VAL A 81 -0.35 17.68 -4.05
CA VAL A 81 -1.27 18.80 -4.00
C VAL A 81 -1.15 19.41 -2.60
N PRO A 82 -0.92 20.73 -2.46
CA PRO A 82 -1.07 21.40 -1.18
C PRO A 82 -2.47 21.13 -0.65
N ASN A 83 -2.50 20.55 0.55
CA ASN A 83 -3.57 19.74 1.10
C ASN A 83 -4.98 20.38 1.01
N ARG A 84 -6.02 19.59 0.68
CA ARG A 84 -7.44 20.00 0.87
C ARG A 84 -8.15 19.28 2.02
N LEU A 85 -7.60 18.17 2.53
CA LEU A 85 -8.16 17.44 3.68
C LEU A 85 -7.05 17.16 4.70
N THR A 86 -7.23 17.59 5.94
CA THR A 86 -6.28 17.28 7.02
C THR A 86 -6.15 15.76 7.18
N LEU A 87 -5.02 15.29 7.73
CA LEU A 87 -4.81 13.87 8.05
C LEU A 87 -6.02 13.28 8.79
N TYR A 88 -6.54 14.04 9.74
CA TYR A 88 -7.70 13.71 10.56
C TYR A 88 -8.96 13.48 9.71
N GLN A 89 -9.28 14.40 8.78
CA GLN A 89 -10.42 14.26 7.88
C GLN A 89 -10.29 13.05 6.95
N PHE A 90 -9.06 12.67 6.58
CA PHE A 90 -8.83 11.49 5.76
C PHE A 90 -9.00 10.18 6.54
N LYS A 91 -8.60 10.16 7.82
CA LYS A 91 -8.86 9.05 8.74
C LYS A 91 -10.36 8.90 9.01
N GLU A 92 -11.08 9.97 9.27
CA GLU A 92 -12.56 9.94 9.44
C GLU A 92 -13.25 9.39 8.18
N ALA A 93 -12.89 9.87 6.99
CA ALA A 93 -13.45 9.36 5.74
C ALA A 93 -13.18 7.86 5.52
N CYS A 94 -12.08 7.34 6.06
CA CYS A 94 -11.81 5.90 6.06
C CYS A 94 -12.77 5.14 6.98
N HIS A 95 -12.97 5.61 8.21
CA HIS A 95 -13.90 4.99 9.14
C HIS A 95 -15.33 5.04 8.61
N ASP A 96 -15.76 6.17 8.03
CA ASP A 96 -17.05 6.28 7.37
C ASP A 96 -17.19 5.27 6.23
N PHE A 97 -16.16 5.13 5.38
CA PHE A 97 -16.17 4.14 4.31
C PHE A 97 -16.33 2.72 4.82
N LEU A 98 -15.57 2.33 5.86
CA LEU A 98 -15.70 1.00 6.47
C LEU A 98 -17.09 0.80 7.07
N HIS A 99 -17.60 1.77 7.82
CA HIS A 99 -18.92 1.70 8.40
C HIS A 99 -20.03 1.38 7.39
N PHE A 100 -19.95 1.93 6.17
CA PHE A 100 -20.95 1.68 5.12
C PHE A 100 -20.70 0.44 4.26
N TYR A 101 -19.44 0.01 4.11
CA TYR A 101 -19.06 -0.95 3.07
C TYR A 101 -18.27 -2.16 3.57
N GLU A 102 -18.00 -2.29 4.87
CA GLU A 102 -17.22 -3.39 5.48
C GLU A 102 -17.72 -4.76 5.03
N ASP A 103 -19.00 -5.10 5.26
CA ASP A 103 -19.56 -6.41 4.88
C ASP A 103 -19.36 -6.74 3.39
N LYS A 104 -19.56 -5.72 2.53
CA LYS A 104 -19.39 -5.87 1.07
C LYS A 104 -17.92 -6.06 0.72
N LEU A 105 -17.03 -5.34 1.41
CA LEU A 105 -15.59 -5.43 1.21
C LEU A 105 -15.07 -6.79 1.64
N ILE A 106 -15.49 -7.30 2.79
CA ILE A 106 -15.17 -8.65 3.26
C ILE A 106 -15.64 -9.69 2.23
N ALA A 107 -16.91 -9.61 1.80
CA ALA A 107 -17.45 -10.54 0.81
C ALA A 107 -16.66 -10.52 -0.51
N PHE A 108 -16.24 -9.33 -0.96
CA PHE A 108 -15.41 -9.16 -2.14
C PHE A 108 -14.00 -9.74 -1.95
N SER A 109 -13.36 -9.46 -0.83
CA SER A 109 -11.97 -9.85 -0.54
C SER A 109 -11.78 -11.34 -0.23
N ARG A 110 -12.86 -12.11 -0.12
CA ARG A 110 -12.80 -13.59 -0.08
C ARG A 110 -12.15 -14.19 -1.33
N GLN A 111 -12.14 -13.48 -2.45
CA GLN A 111 -11.53 -13.92 -3.69
C GLN A 111 -10.48 -12.93 -4.19
N LYS A 112 -9.44 -13.46 -4.82
CA LYS A 112 -8.37 -12.63 -5.38
C LYS A 112 -8.83 -11.91 -6.64
N SER A 113 -8.69 -10.58 -6.65
CA SER A 113 -8.99 -9.74 -7.79
C SER A 113 -7.73 -9.21 -8.47
N LYS A 114 -7.77 -9.10 -9.81
CA LYS A 114 -6.67 -8.48 -10.59
C LYS A 114 -6.68 -6.95 -10.51
N GLU A 115 -7.87 -6.35 -10.42
CA GLU A 115 -8.06 -4.90 -10.34
C GLU A 115 -8.98 -4.56 -9.16
N PRO A 116 -8.54 -4.82 -7.91
CA PRO A 116 -9.43 -4.82 -6.74
C PRO A 116 -10.14 -3.49 -6.52
N VAL A 117 -9.43 -2.37 -6.71
CA VAL A 117 -10.00 -1.03 -6.53
C VAL A 117 -11.06 -0.73 -7.59
N ARG A 118 -10.81 -1.08 -8.85
CA ARG A 118 -11.74 -0.85 -9.96
C ARG A 118 -13.00 -1.70 -9.79
N GLN A 119 -12.83 -2.99 -9.56
CA GLN A 119 -13.95 -3.92 -9.39
C GLN A 119 -14.78 -3.56 -8.15
N PHE A 120 -14.16 -3.27 -7.02
CA PHE A 120 -14.92 -2.93 -5.83
C PHE A 120 -15.55 -1.54 -5.92
N CYS A 121 -14.74 -0.50 -6.09
CA CYS A 121 -15.19 0.87 -5.92
C CYS A 121 -16.05 1.40 -7.09
N HIS A 122 -15.70 1.02 -8.32
CA HIS A 122 -16.41 1.48 -9.51
C HIS A 122 -17.55 0.53 -9.91
N GLU A 123 -17.30 -0.78 -9.93
CA GLU A 123 -18.27 -1.75 -10.46
C GLU A 123 -19.27 -2.21 -9.38
N THR A 124 -18.80 -2.59 -8.18
CA THR A 124 -19.63 -3.15 -7.10
C THR A 124 -20.41 -2.08 -6.33
N ILE A 125 -19.73 -1.10 -5.74
CA ILE A 125 -20.39 -0.08 -4.88
C ILE A 125 -20.66 1.25 -5.59
N LYS A 126 -20.13 1.45 -6.80
CA LYS A 126 -20.39 2.61 -7.68
C LYS A 126 -20.11 3.98 -7.04
N VAL A 127 -19.17 4.06 -6.11
CA VAL A 127 -18.74 5.33 -5.48
C VAL A 127 -17.54 5.97 -6.19
N CYS A 128 -16.79 5.19 -6.97
CA CYS A 128 -15.71 5.70 -7.82
C CYS A 128 -16.15 5.82 -9.29
N THR A 129 -15.62 6.82 -9.99
CA THR A 129 -15.69 6.90 -11.46
C THR A 129 -14.59 6.06 -12.12
N SER A 130 -14.71 5.79 -13.42
CA SER A 130 -13.65 5.12 -14.20
C SER A 130 -12.32 5.89 -14.19
N ILE A 131 -12.39 7.20 -14.04
CA ILE A 131 -11.22 8.09 -13.92
C ILE A 131 -10.53 7.92 -12.57
N ASP A 132 -11.29 7.71 -11.49
CA ASP A 132 -10.75 7.53 -10.12
C ASP A 132 -9.95 6.25 -9.95
N VAL A 133 -10.31 5.21 -10.71
CA VAL A 133 -9.72 3.87 -10.64
C VAL A 133 -8.79 3.59 -11.83
N SER A 134 -8.43 4.62 -12.60
CA SER A 134 -7.48 4.50 -13.69
C SER A 134 -6.12 4.08 -13.12
N GLY A 135 -5.59 2.97 -13.64
CA GLY A 135 -4.27 2.48 -13.27
C GLY A 135 -3.18 3.46 -13.67
N MET A 136 -2.12 3.49 -12.89
CA MET A 136 -0.92 4.29 -13.15
C MET A 136 0.23 3.35 -13.52
N THR A 137 1.01 3.69 -14.54
CA THR A 137 2.20 2.89 -14.91
C THR A 137 3.33 3.06 -13.90
N ASP A 138 4.34 2.18 -13.94
CA ASP A 138 5.52 2.28 -13.08
C ASP A 138 6.34 3.56 -13.36
N GLU A 139 6.33 4.05 -14.59
CA GLU A 139 6.94 5.34 -14.97
C GLU A 139 6.12 6.51 -14.45
N GLU A 140 4.79 6.46 -14.61
CA GLU A 140 3.87 7.50 -14.17
C GLU A 140 3.86 7.65 -12.64
N SER A 141 3.95 6.54 -11.91
CA SER A 141 4.06 6.53 -10.45
C SER A 141 5.46 6.90 -9.96
N GLY A 142 6.46 6.90 -10.84
CA GLY A 142 7.87 7.07 -10.47
C GLY A 142 8.44 5.87 -9.72
N LYS A 143 7.72 4.73 -9.71
CA LYS A 143 8.16 3.46 -9.11
C LYS A 143 9.37 2.88 -9.84
N SER A 144 9.50 3.12 -11.15
CA SER A 144 10.71 2.78 -11.94
C SER A 144 11.98 3.52 -11.48
N MET A 145 11.83 4.60 -10.69
CA MET A 145 12.93 5.38 -10.14
C MET A 145 13.10 5.22 -8.63
N ILE A 146 12.32 4.36 -7.97
CA ILE A 146 12.53 3.98 -6.58
C ILE A 146 13.59 2.89 -6.62
N LEU A 147 14.82 3.27 -6.29
CA LEU A 147 15.93 2.35 -6.08
C LEU A 147 15.44 1.17 -5.23
N SER A 148 15.82 -0.05 -5.61
CA SER A 148 15.49 -1.23 -4.81
C SER A 148 16.03 -1.05 -3.39
N ASP A 149 15.46 -1.76 -2.41
CA ASP A 149 15.92 -1.61 -1.02
C ASP A 149 17.42 -1.96 -0.88
N GLU A 150 17.97 -2.82 -1.74
CA GLU A 150 19.42 -3.10 -1.83
C GLU A 150 20.24 -1.92 -2.39
N GLU A 151 19.67 -1.15 -3.31
CA GLU A 151 20.31 0.04 -3.87
C GLU A 151 20.28 1.22 -2.88
N LYS A 152 19.17 1.40 -2.15
CA LYS A 152 19.10 2.36 -1.03
C LYS A 152 20.13 2.04 0.05
N ASP A 153 20.26 0.76 0.41
CA ASP A 153 21.24 0.31 1.40
C ASP A 153 22.70 0.61 0.98
N LYS A 154 23.01 0.46 -0.31
CA LYS A 154 24.31 0.82 -0.88
C LYS A 154 24.55 2.32 -0.80
N GLU A 155 23.54 3.13 -1.07
CA GLU A 155 23.63 4.58 -1.06
C GLU A 155 23.78 5.14 0.37
N VAL A 156 23.05 4.59 1.34
CA VAL A 156 23.19 4.90 2.77
C VAL A 156 24.59 4.52 3.27
N LYS A 157 25.09 3.32 2.93
CA LYS A 157 26.47 2.90 3.28
C LYS A 157 27.52 3.81 2.66
N LYS A 158 27.31 4.27 1.43
CA LYS A 158 28.22 5.20 0.74
C LYS A 158 28.22 6.57 1.42
N ALA A 159 27.06 7.10 1.78
CA ALA A 159 26.92 8.36 2.49
C ALA A 159 27.56 8.30 3.89
N LEU A 160 27.34 7.22 4.65
CA LEU A 160 27.96 7.00 5.95
C LEU A 160 29.49 7.02 5.86
N ARG A 161 30.08 6.33 4.88
CA ARG A 161 31.54 6.32 4.66
C ARG A 161 32.09 7.72 4.32
N GLN A 162 31.34 8.52 3.57
CA GLN A 162 31.74 9.90 3.25
C GLN A 162 31.68 10.81 4.48
N MET A 163 30.67 10.63 5.32
CA MET A 163 30.55 11.38 6.58
C MET A 163 31.65 11.01 7.57
N GLU A 164 32.00 9.72 7.68
CA GLU A 164 33.11 9.26 8.51
C GLU A 164 34.47 9.80 8.05
N LYS A 165 34.71 9.85 6.74
CA LYS A 165 35.92 10.48 6.18
C LYS A 165 35.99 11.97 6.52
N LYS A 166 34.92 12.72 6.27
CA LYS A 166 34.85 14.14 6.60
C LYS A 166 35.04 14.40 8.10
N ARG A 167 34.49 13.54 8.96
CA ARG A 167 34.64 13.65 10.42
C ARG A 167 36.09 13.44 10.87
N LYS A 168 36.84 12.53 10.22
CA LYS A 168 38.26 12.32 10.49
C LYS A 168 39.12 13.49 10.03
N GLU A 169 38.87 14.01 8.83
CA GLU A 169 39.55 15.20 8.30
C GLU A 169 39.33 16.44 9.18
N TYR A 170 38.15 16.59 9.79
CA TYR A 170 37.86 17.67 10.74
C TYR A 170 38.44 17.47 12.15
N SER A 171 38.84 16.24 12.53
CA SER A 171 39.46 15.96 13.83
C SER A 171 40.99 16.06 13.82
N GLU A 172 41.58 16.26 12.64
CA GLU A 172 43.03 16.41 12.41
C GLU A 172 43.45 17.86 12.12
N LEU A 173 42.49 18.81 12.22
CA LEU A 173 42.65 20.27 12.16
C LEU A 173 42.49 20.88 13.56
#